data_AF-A0A0F5PJD5-F1
#
_entry.id   AF-A0A0F5PJD5-F1
#
_cell.length_a   1.000
_cell.length_b   1.000
_cell.length_c   1.000
_cell.angle_alpha   90.00
_cell.angle_beta   90.00
_cell.angle_gamma   90.00
#
_symmetry.space_group_name_H-M   'P 1'
#
loop_
_entity.id
_entity.type
_entity.pdbx_description
1 polymer ?
#
loop_
_entity_poly.entity_id
_entity_poly.type
_entity_poly.pdbx_seq_one_letter_code
_entity_poly.pdbx_strand_id
1 'polypeptide(L)'
;MKKAIISVKGTQKNDREEVDTIELVTEGNFYIKGNTFYVVYEESELSGMDGTTTTLKITRDKVTLLRFGTNKSKMVFEKNKRHETDYQTPYGKILLGVLSTDVNVNNGGEWRRGKHKVCSRPQQ
;
A
#
# COMPACT_ATOMS: atom_id res chain seq x y z
N MET A 1 -14.11 9.93 11.39
CA MET A 1 -12.74 9.41 11.15
C MET A 1 -12.11 9.10 12.49
N LYS A 2 -11.23 8.10 12.59
CA LYS A 2 -10.53 7.74 13.82
C LYS A 2 -9.02 7.82 13.60
N LYS A 3 -8.27 8.36 14.56
CA LYS A 3 -6.80 8.27 14.55
C LYS A 3 -6.38 6.81 14.75
N ALA A 4 -5.34 6.40 14.04
CA ALA A 4 -4.75 5.07 14.15
C ALA A 4 -3.24 5.13 13.93
N ILE A 5 -2.51 4.23 14.60
CA ILE A 5 -1.11 3.95 14.27
C ILE A 5 -1.10 2.98 13.09
N ILE A 6 -0.49 3.38 12.00
CA ILE A 6 -0.39 2.62 10.76
C ILE A 6 1.03 2.07 10.67
N SER A 7 1.15 0.76 10.49
CA SER A 7 2.42 0.10 10.25
C SER A 7 2.38 -0.52 8.86
N VAL A 8 3.26 -0.07 7.99
CA VAL A 8 3.44 -0.58 6.63
C VAL A 8 4.75 -1.34 6.61
N LYS A 9 4.72 -2.58 6.09
CA LYS A 9 5.91 -3.39 5.87
C LYS A 9 5.91 -3.86 4.42
N GLY A 10 6.82 -3.32 3.62
CA GLY A 10 7.10 -3.79 2.27
C GLY A 10 8.30 -4.73 2.30
N THR A 11 8.19 -5.91 1.71
CA THR A 11 9.32 -6.81 1.50
C THR A 11 9.45 -7.06 0.01
N GLN A 12 10.61 -6.76 -0.55
CA GLN A 12 10.93 -6.91 -1.96
C GLN A 12 12.08 -7.92 -2.11
N LYS A 13 12.00 -8.80 -3.09
CA LYS A 13 13.08 -9.74 -3.44
C LYS A 13 13.52 -9.42 -4.86
N ASN A 14 14.81 -9.20 -5.07
CA ASN A 14 15.36 -8.97 -6.41
C ASN A 14 15.78 -10.29 -7.10
N ASP A 15 16.25 -10.19 -8.35
CA ASP A 15 16.67 -11.35 -9.15
C ASP A 15 17.89 -12.10 -8.58
N ARG A 16 18.65 -11.47 -7.68
CA ARG A 16 19.79 -12.06 -6.96
C ARG A 16 19.39 -12.72 -5.64
N GLU A 17 18.09 -12.85 -5.42
CA GLU A 17 17.48 -13.35 -4.20
C GLU A 17 17.72 -12.50 -2.94
N GLU A 18 18.23 -11.28 -3.10
CA GLU A 18 18.41 -10.35 -2.00
C GLU A 18 17.04 -9.82 -1.56
N VAL A 19 16.78 -9.88 -0.25
CA VAL A 19 15.52 -9.46 0.35
C VAL A 19 15.72 -8.10 1.00
N ASP A 20 15.04 -7.09 0.47
CA ASP A 20 14.93 -5.78 1.07
C ASP A 20 13.61 -5.66 1.83
N THR A 21 13.63 -5.04 3.02
CA THR A 21 12.44 -4.84 3.84
C THR A 21 12.39 -3.41 4.33
N ILE A 22 11.33 -2.71 3.95
CA ILE A 22 11.04 -1.33 4.33
C ILE A 22 9.88 -1.36 5.34
N GLU A 23 10.11 -0.82 6.54
CA GLU A 23 9.08 -0.67 7.57
C GLU A 23 8.84 0.81 7.86
N LEU A 24 7.57 1.22 7.84
CA LEU A 24 7.11 2.55 8.21
C LEU A 24 6.08 2.42 9.33
N VAL A 25 6.25 3.16 10.41
CA VAL A 25 5.23 3.34 11.46
C VAL A 25 4.90 4.82 11.52
N THR A 26 3.64 5.15 11.26
CA THR A 26 3.19 6.54 11.18
C THR A 26 1.81 6.70 11.79
N GLU A 27 1.48 7.91 12.24
CA GLU A 27 0.11 8.25 12.60
C GLU A 27 -0.70 8.52 11.34
N GLY A 28 -1.97 8.11 11.36
CA GLY A 28 -2.88 8.52 10.31
C GLY A 28 -4.34 8.30 10.68
N ASN A 29 -5.16 8.27 9.65
CA ASN A 29 -6.60 8.24 9.78
C ASN A 29 -7.15 6.94 9.20
N PHE A 30 -8.05 6.33 9.97
CA PHE A 30 -8.84 5.19 9.54
C PHE A 30 -10.31 5.52 9.56
N TYR A 31 -11.03 5.13 8.52
CA TYR A 31 -12.48 5.23 8.49
C TYR A 31 -13.11 4.19 7.59
N ILE A 32 -14.39 3.93 7.83
CA ILE A 32 -15.20 2.99 7.07
C ILE A 32 -16.29 3.79 6.36
N LYS A 33 -16.48 3.54 5.08
CA LYS A 33 -17.60 4.09 4.30
C LYS A 33 -18.25 2.96 3.51
N GLY A 34 -19.46 2.57 3.91
CA GLY A 34 -20.11 1.37 3.40
C GLY A 34 -19.28 0.11 3.70
N ASN A 35 -19.02 -0.72 2.68
CA ASN A 35 -18.21 -1.93 2.77
C ASN A 35 -16.73 -1.70 2.41
N THR A 36 -16.25 -0.45 2.53
CA THR A 36 -14.88 -0.09 2.17
C THR A 36 -14.16 0.54 3.35
N PHE A 37 -12.96 0.05 3.61
CA PHE A 37 -12.04 0.61 4.60
C PHE A 37 -11.09 1.58 3.93
N TYR A 38 -10.81 2.68 4.61
CA TYR A 38 -9.88 3.70 4.17
C TYR A 38 -8.82 3.89 5.24
N VAL A 39 -7.57 3.79 4.83
CA VAL A 39 -6.39 4.14 5.64
C VAL A 39 -5.72 5.31 4.93
N VAL A 40 -5.50 6.42 5.63
CA VAL A 40 -4.87 7.62 5.07
C VAL A 40 -3.70 8.01 5.97
N TYR A 41 -2.53 8.19 5.40
CA TYR A 41 -1.34 8.63 6.13
C TYR A 41 -0.41 9.46 5.25
N GLU A 42 0.48 10.19 5.89
CA GLU A 42 1.55 10.92 5.24
C GLU A 42 2.81 10.05 5.19
N GLU A 43 3.39 9.95 3.98
CA GLU A 43 4.70 9.36 3.76
C GLU A 43 5.79 10.27 4.36
N SER A 44 6.95 9.71 4.63
CA SER A 44 8.06 10.43 5.26
C SER A 44 9.29 10.47 4.36
N GLU A 45 10.27 11.30 4.73
CA GLU A 45 11.60 11.27 4.10
C GLU A 45 12.27 9.89 4.19
N LEU A 46 11.98 9.09 5.23
CA LEU A 46 12.50 7.72 5.36
C LEU A 46 12.01 6.79 4.25
N SER A 47 10.79 7.01 3.75
CA SER A 47 10.28 6.29 2.57
C SER A 47 10.69 6.96 1.25
N GLY A 48 11.42 8.08 1.31
CA GLY A 48 11.84 8.88 0.16
C GLY A 48 10.69 9.59 -0.56
N MET A 49 9.53 9.70 0.09
CA MET A 49 8.29 10.19 -0.53
C MET A 49 7.64 11.31 0.29
N ASP A 50 8.45 12.11 0.99
CA ASP A 50 7.98 13.25 1.77
C ASP A 50 7.07 14.18 0.95
N GLY A 51 6.05 14.73 1.60
CA GLY A 51 5.00 15.51 0.95
C GLY A 51 4.01 14.69 0.12
N THR A 52 3.99 13.36 0.29
CA THR A 52 3.00 12.46 -0.33
C THR A 52 2.00 11.97 0.70
N THR A 53 0.70 12.12 0.40
CA THR A 53 -0.36 11.47 1.17
C THR A 53 -0.75 10.16 0.49
N THR A 54 -0.64 9.06 1.22
CA THR A 54 -1.08 7.73 0.76
C THR A 54 -2.46 7.41 1.33
N THR A 55 -3.38 7.05 0.44
CA THR A 55 -4.70 6.51 0.79
C THR A 55 -4.81 5.06 0.29
N LEU A 56 -5.00 4.13 1.22
CA LEU A 56 -5.39 2.76 0.91
C LEU A 56 -6.90 2.64 0.97
N LYS A 57 -7.50 2.24 -0.15
CA LYS A 57 -8.90 1.84 -0.25
C LYS A 57 -8.96 0.31 -0.28
N ILE A 58 -9.53 -0.29 0.76
CA ILE A 58 -9.54 -1.72 0.96
C ILE A 58 -10.98 -2.22 0.87
N THR A 59 -11.20 -3.12 -0.07
CA THR A 59 -12.45 -3.88 -0.26
C THR A 59 -12.15 -5.38 -0.08
N ARG A 60 -13.18 -6.23 -0.15
CA ARG A 60 -13.06 -7.67 0.14
C ARG A 60 -12.00 -8.38 -0.72
N ASP A 61 -11.89 -7.99 -1.98
CA ASP A 61 -11.14 -8.68 -3.04
C ASP A 61 -10.03 -7.81 -3.66
N LYS A 62 -10.00 -6.53 -3.30
CA LYS A 62 -9.16 -5.53 -3.94
C LYS A 62 -8.67 -4.47 -2.96
N VAL A 63 -7.39 -4.14 -3.10
CA VAL A 63 -6.76 -3.00 -2.44
C VAL A 63 -6.34 -2.00 -3.51
N THR A 64 -6.67 -0.74 -3.32
CA THR A 64 -6.21 0.36 -4.19
C THR A 64 -5.38 1.31 -3.36
N LEU A 65 -4.13 1.51 -3.79
CA LEU A 65 -3.22 2.48 -3.23
C LEU A 65 -3.26 3.74 -4.10
N LEU A 66 -3.56 4.87 -3.48
CA LEU A 66 -3.61 6.18 -4.12
C LEU A 66 -2.58 7.06 -3.44
N ARG A 67 -1.66 7.63 -4.21
CA ARG A 67 -0.70 8.62 -3.73
C ARG A 67 -1.00 9.98 -4.36
N PHE A 68 -1.03 11.00 -3.52
CA PHE A 68 -1.25 12.38 -3.89
C PHE A 68 -0.10 13.24 -3.36
N GLY A 69 0.24 14.33 -4.05
CA GLY A 69 1.30 15.24 -3.64
C GLY A 69 2.50 15.16 -4.60
N THR A 70 3.70 15.10 -4.02
CA THR A 70 4.98 15.06 -4.74
C THR A 70 5.13 13.79 -5.59
N ASN A 71 4.68 12.65 -5.08
CA ASN A 71 4.62 11.39 -5.82
C ASN A 71 3.17 11.03 -6.11
N LYS A 72 2.77 11.04 -7.39
CA LYS A 72 1.40 10.67 -7.80
C LYS A 72 1.40 9.29 -8.44
N SER A 73 0.59 8.39 -7.88
CA SER A 73 0.37 7.07 -8.48
C SER A 73 -0.94 6.45 -8.00
N LYS A 74 -1.43 5.49 -8.79
CA LYS A 74 -2.60 4.68 -8.47
C LYS A 74 -2.31 3.23 -8.78
N MET A 75 -2.07 2.44 -7.74
CA MET A 75 -1.85 1.00 -7.87
C MET A 75 -3.09 0.22 -7.45
N VAL A 76 -3.41 -0.83 -8.20
CA VAL A 76 -4.54 -1.72 -7.90
C VAL A 76 -4.01 -3.14 -7.70
N PHE A 77 -4.30 -3.69 -6.54
CA PHE A 77 -3.99 -5.06 -6.17
C PHE A 77 -5.29 -5.86 -6.12
N GLU A 78 -5.44 -6.77 -7.07
CA GLU A 78 -6.61 -7.63 -7.19
C GLU A 78 -6.15 -9.02 -7.60
N LYS A 79 -6.61 -10.04 -6.87
CA LYS A 79 -6.12 -11.41 -7.03
C LYS A 79 -6.30 -11.90 -8.46
N ASN A 80 -5.21 -12.44 -9.03
CA ASN A 80 -5.14 -13.01 -10.37
C ASN A 80 -5.54 -12.04 -11.50
N LYS A 81 -5.46 -10.72 -11.26
CA LYS A 81 -5.65 -9.71 -12.29
C LYS A 81 -4.42 -8.83 -12.40
N ARG A 82 -3.98 -8.62 -13.64
CA ARG A 82 -2.91 -7.67 -13.96
C ARG A 82 -3.52 -6.28 -14.12
N HIS A 83 -2.94 -5.31 -13.43
CA HIS A 83 -3.27 -3.89 -13.58
C HIS A 83 -2.04 -3.13 -14.05
N GLU A 84 -2.22 -2.23 -15.00
CA GLU A 84 -1.17 -1.31 -15.43
C GLU A 84 -1.29 0.00 -14.64
N THR A 85 -0.16 0.50 -14.17
CA THR A 85 -0.08 1.76 -13.42
C THR A 85 1.04 2.62 -13.97
N ASP A 86 0.73 3.90 -14.13
CA ASP A 86 1.75 4.92 -14.34
C ASP A 86 2.39 5.23 -12.99
N TYR A 87 3.68 4.96 -12.87
CA TYR A 87 4.49 5.39 -11.74
C TYR A 87 5.28 6.63 -12.13
N GLN A 88 4.94 7.77 -11.53
CA GLN A 88 5.67 9.01 -11.74
C GLN A 88 6.89 9.04 -10.83
N THR A 89 8.06 9.14 -11.45
CA THR A 89 9.32 9.49 -10.79
C THR A 89 9.73 10.90 -11.22
N PRO A 90 10.64 11.57 -10.49
CA PRO A 90 11.21 12.85 -10.94
C PRO A 90 11.88 12.78 -12.32
N TYR A 91 12.28 11.59 -12.77
CA TYR A 91 12.97 11.36 -14.05
C TYR A 91 12.03 10.96 -15.19
N GLY A 92 10.73 10.84 -14.93
CA GLY A 92 9.73 10.48 -15.95
C GLY A 92 8.70 9.46 -15.47
N LYS A 93 7.84 9.05 -16.39
CA LYS A 93 6.80 8.05 -16.17
C LYS A 93 7.33 6.65 -16.49
N ILE A 94 7.15 5.74 -15.55
CA ILE A 94 7.41 4.32 -15.75
C ILE A 94 6.07 3.60 -15.78
N LEU A 95 5.81 2.85 -16.85
CA LEU A 95 4.64 1.98 -16.92
C LEU A 95 4.95 0.68 -16.17
N LEU A 96 4.19 0.38 -15.11
CA LEU A 96 4.36 -0.82 -14.30
C LEU A 96 3.16 -1.75 -14.45
N GLY A 97 3.42 -3.04 -14.58
CA GLY A 97 2.41 -4.09 -14.49
C GLY A 97 2.39 -4.70 -13.09
N VAL A 98 1.26 -4.64 -12.41
CA VAL A 98 1.06 -5.26 -11.09
C VAL A 98 0.19 -6.50 -11.25
N LEU A 99 0.75 -7.68 -10.99
CA LEU A 99 0.03 -8.94 -10.89
C LEU A 99 0.03 -9.41 -9.43
N SER A 100 -1.14 -9.44 -8.80
CA SER A 100 -1.28 -9.90 -7.41
C SER A 100 -1.68 -11.36 -7.38
N THR A 101 -0.82 -12.24 -6.86
CA THR A 101 -1.10 -13.67 -6.74
C THR A 101 -2.03 -14.00 -5.57
N ASP A 102 -1.98 -13.19 -4.51
CA ASP A 102 -2.88 -13.29 -3.37
C ASP A 102 -3.16 -11.91 -2.77
N VAL A 103 -4.37 -11.72 -2.24
CA VAL A 103 -4.79 -10.52 -1.50
C VAL A 103 -5.60 -11.00 -0.31
N ASN A 104 -5.07 -10.82 0.89
CA ASN A 104 -5.74 -11.20 2.13
C ASN A 104 -6.03 -9.95 2.97
N VAL A 105 -7.32 -9.74 3.25
CA VAL A 105 -7.79 -8.68 4.14
C VAL A 105 -8.37 -9.35 5.38
N ASN A 106 -7.59 -9.34 6.46
CA ASN A 106 -8.04 -9.83 7.76
C ASN A 106 -8.48 -8.66 8.63
N ASN A 107 -9.78 -8.62 8.91
CA ASN A 107 -10.36 -7.73 9.89
C ASN A 107 -10.31 -8.45 11.24
N GLY A 108 -9.18 -8.34 11.94
CA GLY A 108 -9.02 -8.95 13.25
C GLY A 108 -10.24 -8.66 14.13
N GLY A 109 -10.93 -9.72 14.56
CA GLY A 109 -11.91 -9.63 15.63
C GLY A 109 -11.24 -9.05 16.87
N GLU A 110 -11.94 -8.12 17.53
CA GLU A 110 -11.50 -7.32 18.67
C GLU A 110 -10.39 -6.28 18.41
N TRP A 111 -10.80 -5.02 18.59
CA TRP A 111 -9.99 -3.80 18.53
C TRP A 111 -8.95 -3.68 19.67
N ARG A 112 -8.19 -4.74 19.97
CA ARG A 112 -7.05 -4.71 20.89
C ARG A 112 -5.79 -5.19 20.17
N ARG A 113 -5.02 -4.21 19.67
CA ARG A 113 -3.61 -4.31 19.22
C ARG A 113 -3.30 -5.46 18.25
N GLY A 114 -3.33 -5.19 16.95
CA GLY A 114 -2.82 -6.12 15.93
C GLY A 114 -2.16 -5.40 14.75
N LYS A 115 -0.90 -5.74 14.46
CA LYS A 115 -0.17 -5.27 13.26
C LYS A 115 -0.78 -5.92 12.02
N HIS A 116 -0.91 -5.16 10.93
CA HIS A 116 -1.48 -5.65 9.67
C HIS A 116 -0.37 -5.74 8.61
N LYS A 117 -0.23 -6.89 7.96
CA LYS A 117 0.79 -7.18 6.96
C LYS A 117 0.10 -7.45 5.62
N VAL A 118 0.31 -6.59 4.64
CA VAL A 118 -0.10 -6.83 3.25
C VAL A 118 1.10 -7.44 2.54
N CYS A 119 0.99 -8.69 2.11
CA CYS A 119 2.03 -9.40 1.37
C CYS A 119 1.58 -9.53 -0.08
N SER A 120 2.23 -8.83 -1.00
CA SER A 120 2.08 -9.02 -2.44
C SER A 120 3.43 -9.42 -3.00
N ARG A 121 3.52 -10.60 -3.62
CA ARG A 121 4.72 -11.04 -4.34
C ARG A 121 4.63 -10.54 -5.78
N PRO A 122 5.50 -9.62 -6.23
CA PRO A 122 5.66 -9.40 -7.66
C PRO A 122 6.33 -10.64 -8.26
N GLN A 123 5.73 -11.19 -9.32
CA GLN A 123 6.42 -12.13 -10.21
C GLN A 123 7.13 -11.32 -11.30
N GLN A 124 8.44 -11.48 -11.39
CA GLN A 124 9.15 -11.54 -12.67
C GLN A 124 9.62 -12.98 -12.85
#